data_AF-A0A8B9RLJ0-F1
#
_entry.id   AF-A0A8B9RLJ0-F1
#
_cell.length_a   1.000
_cell.length_b   1.000
_cell.length_c   1.000
_cell.angle_alpha   90.00
_cell.angle_beta   90.00
_cell.angle_gamma   90.00
#
_symmetry.space_group_name_H-M   'P 1'
#
loop_
_entity.id
_entity.type
_entity.pdbx_description
1 polymer ?
#
loop_
_entity_poly.entity_id
_entity_poly.type
_entity_poly.pdbx_seq_one_letter_code
_entity_poly.pdbx_strand_id
1 'polypeptide(L)'
;SSRCIKEVSLLLNKSKSLVFQGVYSLIDHTVANMLIQLSKATLFQRRTVRELLWGYTDPMLKSTLGVFYPYNNTFDGPYSVFTGKDDITKVAYIDNWRVLTLLISILTLCCHQRSVYGEYEGSEDLKGITVYRYTLPDSTFASPTINPHNKCYCTNYEATKNCTMAGVLDIKTCTGSPVFISLPHFLHGSPDLLEVVDGLRPDDVEHKTFLDVEPTTGFTLRFAKRLQINMGYGPSKEIKILNQIKHNTLLPILWLNETAMLDDETADRLKTELFGRVAMLEVVQISLIVIGAVLCVLCLIGICVQHSNRRKIIA
;
A
#
# COMPACT_ATOMS: atom_id res chain seq x y z
N SER A 1 -20.13 -6.55 4.13
CA SER A 1 -19.08 -6.76 3.13
C SER A 1 -19.02 -5.51 2.25
N SER A 2 -18.31 -4.50 2.76
CA SER A 2 -18.08 -3.21 2.10
C SER A 2 -17.08 -3.44 0.97
N ARG A 3 -17.45 -3.08 -0.27
CA ARG A 3 -16.52 -3.05 -1.40
C ARG A 3 -15.53 -1.91 -1.16
N CYS A 4 -14.33 -2.21 -0.66
CA CYS A 4 -13.30 -1.19 -0.42
C CYS A 4 -12.76 -0.61 -1.74
N ILE A 5 -12.77 -1.39 -2.83
CA ILE A 5 -12.44 -0.91 -4.17
C ILE A 5 -13.61 -0.05 -4.67
N LYS A 6 -13.44 1.28 -4.66
CA LYS A 6 -14.46 2.22 -5.13
C LYS A 6 -14.40 2.42 -6.65
N GLU A 7 -13.20 2.40 -7.22
CA GLU A 7 -13.00 2.66 -8.64
C GLU A 7 -11.96 1.70 -9.22
N VAL A 8 -12.28 1.19 -10.41
CA VAL A 8 -11.36 0.41 -11.26
C VAL A 8 -11.40 1.04 -12.63
N SER A 9 -10.28 1.60 -13.07
CA SER A 9 -10.15 2.15 -14.41
C SER A 9 -9.35 1.20 -15.29
N LEU A 10 -9.92 0.85 -16.44
CA LEU A 10 -9.26 0.02 -17.45
C LEU A 10 -8.47 0.91 -18.39
N LEU A 11 -7.15 0.72 -18.45
CA LEU A 11 -6.28 1.55 -19.28
C LEU A 11 -6.28 1.14 -20.76
N LEU A 12 -6.82 -0.04 -21.09
CA LEU A 12 -6.97 -0.49 -22.47
C LEU A 12 -8.34 -0.11 -23.01
N ASN A 13 -8.37 0.99 -23.78
CA ASN A 13 -9.56 1.49 -24.45
C ASN A 13 -10.11 0.40 -25.39
N LYS A 14 -11.35 -0.07 -25.12
CA LYS A 14 -12.00 -1.26 -25.71
C LYS A 14 -11.44 -2.61 -25.24
N SER A 15 -11.67 -2.95 -23.97
CA SER A 15 -11.75 -4.34 -23.43
C SER A 15 -10.99 -5.37 -24.26
N LYS A 16 -9.66 -5.26 -24.29
CA LYS A 16 -8.75 -6.17 -24.97
C LYS A 16 -7.68 -6.52 -23.95
N SER A 17 -8.00 -7.40 -23.01
CA SER A 17 -7.08 -7.79 -21.94
C SER A 17 -6.21 -8.96 -22.39
N LEU A 18 -4.95 -8.93 -21.99
CA LEU A 18 -3.88 -9.76 -22.53
C LEU A 18 -3.56 -10.90 -21.55
N VAL A 19 -4.45 -11.87 -21.42
CA VAL A 19 -4.28 -12.98 -20.46
C VAL A 19 -3.43 -14.10 -21.10
N PHE A 20 -2.18 -13.79 -21.49
CA PHE A 20 -1.36 -14.70 -22.32
C PHE A 20 0.02 -15.09 -21.79
N GLN A 21 0.48 -14.59 -20.64
CA GLN A 21 1.84 -14.91 -20.19
C GLN A 21 1.94 -15.42 -18.75
N GLY A 22 0.91 -15.20 -17.93
CA GLY A 22 0.89 -15.59 -16.51
C GLY A 22 0.79 -17.08 -16.28
N VAL A 23 -0.12 -17.73 -17.00
CA VAL A 23 -0.45 -19.12 -16.74
C VAL A 23 0.46 -20.10 -17.49
N TYR A 24 1.21 -19.61 -18.47
CA TYR A 24 2.07 -20.41 -19.35
C TYR A 24 3.43 -20.74 -18.72
N SER A 25 3.73 -20.21 -17.54
CA SER A 25 4.87 -20.65 -16.73
C SER A 25 4.66 -22.05 -16.12
N LEU A 26 3.40 -22.52 -16.09
CA LEU A 26 3.00 -23.79 -15.46
C LEU A 26 2.89 -24.96 -16.46
N ILE A 27 3.03 -24.69 -17.76
CA ILE A 27 2.86 -25.67 -18.85
C ILE A 27 4.06 -25.54 -19.79
N ASP A 28 4.57 -26.67 -20.29
CA ASP A 28 5.64 -26.69 -21.30
C ASP A 28 5.31 -25.76 -22.49
N HIS A 29 6.27 -24.94 -22.92
CA HIS A 29 6.07 -23.92 -23.95
C HIS A 29 5.57 -24.48 -25.29
N THR A 30 5.90 -25.73 -25.61
CA THR A 30 5.44 -26.42 -26.81
C THR A 30 3.97 -26.79 -26.72
N VAL A 31 3.55 -27.29 -25.55
CA VAL A 31 2.15 -27.64 -25.25
C VAL A 31 1.30 -26.38 -25.19
N ALA A 32 1.81 -25.33 -24.57
CA ALA A 32 1.22 -24.00 -24.57
C ALA A 32 0.94 -23.49 -25.99
N ASN A 33 1.95 -23.53 -26.88
CA ASN A 33 1.79 -23.10 -28.26
C ASN A 33 0.76 -23.96 -29.01
N MET A 34 0.74 -25.29 -28.80
CA MET A 34 -0.27 -26.17 -29.39
C MET A 34 -1.69 -25.80 -28.93
N LEU A 35 -1.90 -25.58 -27.63
CA LEU A 35 -3.19 -25.21 -27.07
C LEU A 35 -3.67 -23.83 -27.55
N ILE A 36 -2.76 -22.84 -27.67
CA ILE A 36 -3.07 -21.53 -28.25
C ILE A 36 -3.55 -21.68 -29.70
N GLN A 37 -2.87 -22.50 -30.50
CA GLN A 37 -3.24 -22.73 -31.90
C GLN A 37 -4.59 -23.45 -32.02
N LEU A 38 -4.84 -24.46 -31.17
CA LEU A 38 -6.11 -25.22 -31.16
C LEU A 38 -7.29 -24.37 -30.72
N SER A 39 -7.10 -23.51 -29.71
CA SER A 39 -8.13 -22.62 -29.18
C SER A 39 -8.36 -21.37 -30.05
N LYS A 40 -7.53 -21.15 -31.09
CA LYS A 40 -7.50 -19.92 -31.89
C LYS A 40 -7.40 -18.66 -31.02
N ALA A 41 -6.71 -18.76 -29.90
CA ALA A 41 -6.65 -17.71 -28.91
C ALA A 41 -5.82 -16.53 -29.44
N THR A 42 -6.36 -15.31 -29.32
CA THR A 42 -5.70 -14.07 -29.74
C THR A 42 -5.12 -13.35 -28.55
N LEU A 43 -3.93 -12.76 -28.69
CA LEU A 43 -3.20 -12.06 -27.63
C LEU A 43 -4.10 -11.10 -26.86
N PHE A 44 -4.96 -10.37 -27.55
CA PHE A 44 -5.97 -9.51 -26.93
C PHE A 44 -7.33 -10.23 -26.85
N GLN A 45 -7.95 -10.25 -25.67
CA GLN A 45 -9.29 -10.81 -25.46
C GLN A 45 -10.30 -9.78 -25.00
N ARG A 46 -11.54 -9.89 -25.51
CA ARG A 46 -12.66 -9.09 -25.03
C ARG A 46 -13.40 -9.77 -23.89
N ARG A 47 -13.39 -9.13 -22.73
CA ARG A 47 -14.03 -9.59 -21.49
C ARG A 47 -14.77 -8.45 -20.82
N THR A 48 -15.80 -8.80 -20.05
CA THR A 48 -16.48 -7.85 -19.18
C THR A 48 -15.61 -7.51 -17.96
N VAL A 49 -15.88 -6.36 -17.34
CA VAL A 49 -15.20 -5.96 -16.08
C VAL A 49 -15.36 -7.03 -15.00
N ARG A 50 -16.56 -7.62 -14.90
CA ARG A 50 -16.87 -8.67 -13.93
C ARG A 50 -15.98 -9.91 -14.13
N GLU A 51 -15.86 -10.38 -15.37
CA GLU A 51 -15.04 -11.53 -15.72
C GLU A 51 -13.56 -11.28 -15.43
N LEU A 52 -13.03 -10.11 -15.82
CA LEU A 52 -11.63 -9.78 -15.62
C LEU A 52 -11.26 -9.69 -14.13
N LEU A 53 -12.10 -9.08 -13.31
CA LEU A 53 -11.83 -8.87 -11.89
C LEU A 53 -12.03 -10.14 -11.07
N TRP A 54 -13.18 -10.80 -11.26
CA TRP A 54 -13.66 -11.82 -10.32
C TRP A 54 -13.53 -13.24 -10.82
N GLY A 55 -13.20 -13.44 -12.10
CA GLY A 55 -13.02 -14.78 -12.65
C GLY A 55 -13.80 -15.00 -13.94
N TYR A 56 -13.15 -15.64 -14.91
CA TYR A 56 -13.78 -16.31 -16.03
C TYR A 56 -13.09 -17.66 -16.27
N THR A 57 -13.82 -18.63 -16.80
CA THR A 57 -13.22 -19.91 -17.22
C THR A 57 -12.48 -19.68 -18.52
N ASP A 58 -11.16 -19.85 -18.47
CA ASP A 58 -10.34 -19.72 -19.67
C ASP A 58 -10.56 -20.94 -20.59
N PRO A 59 -10.90 -20.73 -21.88
CA PRO A 59 -11.23 -21.83 -22.79
C PRO A 59 -10.03 -22.74 -23.09
N MET A 60 -8.81 -22.25 -22.89
CA MET A 60 -7.58 -23.00 -23.15
C MET A 60 -7.16 -23.79 -21.91
N LEU A 61 -7.20 -23.17 -20.74
CA LEU A 61 -6.74 -23.77 -19.48
C LEU A 61 -7.82 -24.55 -18.74
N LYS A 62 -9.10 -24.34 -19.11
CA LYS A 62 -10.28 -24.86 -18.40
C LYS A 62 -10.28 -24.52 -16.90
N SER A 63 -9.53 -23.49 -16.51
CA SER A 63 -9.38 -23.01 -15.13
C SER A 63 -9.91 -21.58 -15.03
N THR A 64 -10.29 -21.17 -13.82
CA THR A 64 -10.82 -19.83 -13.56
C THR A 64 -9.67 -18.85 -13.39
N LEU A 65 -9.64 -17.82 -14.23
CA LEU A 65 -8.66 -16.73 -14.17
C LEU A 65 -9.36 -15.42 -13.84
N GLY A 66 -8.79 -14.64 -12.93
CA GLY A 66 -9.24 -13.30 -12.60
C GLY A 66 -8.18 -12.56 -11.82
N VAL A 67 -8.15 -11.23 -11.92
CA VAL A 67 -7.14 -10.38 -11.26
C VAL A 67 -7.19 -10.54 -9.74
N PHE A 68 -8.39 -10.67 -9.18
CA PHE A 68 -8.59 -10.90 -7.75
C PHE A 68 -9.13 -12.29 -7.45
N TYR A 69 -9.15 -13.23 -8.41
CA TYR A 69 -9.72 -14.54 -8.14
C TYR A 69 -8.73 -15.44 -7.36
N PRO A 70 -9.16 -16.13 -6.28
CA PRO A 70 -10.41 -15.94 -5.53
C PRO A 70 -10.30 -14.77 -4.53
N TYR A 71 -11.37 -13.97 -4.39
CA TYR A 71 -11.43 -12.86 -3.42
C TYR A 71 -12.56 -13.04 -2.42
N ASN A 72 -13.79 -13.18 -2.93
CA ASN A 72 -14.97 -13.27 -2.09
C ASN A 72 -14.92 -14.53 -1.21
N ASN A 73 -15.25 -14.36 0.06
CA ASN A 73 -15.25 -15.39 1.10
C ASN A 73 -13.85 -15.97 1.41
N THR A 74 -12.79 -15.22 1.10
CA THR A 74 -11.41 -15.55 1.52
C THR A 74 -10.90 -14.56 2.55
N PHE A 75 -9.87 -14.96 3.29
CA PHE A 75 -9.17 -14.12 4.26
C PHE A 75 -7.67 -14.20 3.99
N ASP A 76 -6.98 -13.06 4.09
CA ASP A 76 -5.53 -12.98 3.85
C ASP A 76 -4.67 -13.39 5.06
N GLY A 77 -5.32 -13.76 6.16
CA GLY A 77 -4.69 -14.16 7.42
C GLY A 77 -4.43 -15.67 7.55
N PRO A 78 -4.00 -16.11 8.75
CA PRO A 78 -4.03 -15.38 10.02
C PRO A 78 -2.86 -14.38 10.21
N TYR A 79 -3.14 -13.30 10.96
CA TYR A 79 -2.17 -12.28 11.40
C TYR A 79 -2.08 -12.30 12.94
N SER A 80 -0.85 -12.27 13.47
CA SER A 80 -0.55 -11.97 14.88
C SER A 80 -0.10 -10.51 14.97
N VAL A 81 -0.76 -9.72 15.82
CA VAL A 81 -0.48 -8.29 15.99
C VAL A 81 -0.29 -7.96 17.47
N PHE A 82 0.60 -7.02 17.74
CA PHE A 82 0.81 -6.53 19.10
C PHE A 82 -0.38 -5.67 19.55
N THR A 83 -0.90 -5.96 20.74
CA THR A 83 -2.04 -5.22 21.31
C THR A 83 -1.66 -3.87 21.89
N GLY A 84 -0.36 -3.61 22.09
CA GLY A 84 0.14 -2.39 22.74
C GLY A 84 0.01 -2.39 24.26
N LYS A 85 -0.42 -3.51 24.89
CA LYS A 85 -0.59 -3.60 26.35
C LYS A 85 0.71 -3.39 27.13
N ASP A 86 1.80 -3.97 26.66
CA ASP A 86 3.11 -3.89 27.33
C ASP A 86 3.92 -2.68 26.84
N ASP A 87 3.75 -2.30 25.57
CA ASP A 87 4.44 -1.18 24.93
C ASP A 87 3.52 -0.55 23.87
N ILE A 88 3.03 0.66 24.15
CA ILE A 88 2.10 1.37 23.26
C ILE A 88 2.74 1.71 21.92
N THR A 89 4.08 1.84 21.83
CA THR A 89 4.78 2.13 20.58
C THR A 89 4.69 0.99 19.57
N LYS A 90 4.32 -0.22 20.01
CA LYS A 90 4.14 -1.40 19.18
C LYS A 90 2.68 -1.69 18.85
N VAL A 91 1.73 -0.88 19.29
CA VAL A 91 0.31 -1.13 19.02
C VAL A 91 0.06 -1.32 17.52
N ALA A 92 -0.69 -2.36 17.16
CA ALA A 92 -1.04 -2.72 15.79
C ALA A 92 0.14 -3.06 14.85
N TYR A 93 1.38 -3.15 15.34
CA TYR A 93 2.47 -3.74 14.57
C TYR A 93 2.22 -5.24 14.37
N ILE A 94 2.49 -5.72 13.16
CA ILE A 94 2.39 -7.13 12.81
C ILE A 94 3.61 -7.85 13.39
N ASP A 95 3.35 -8.81 14.30
CA ASP A 95 4.35 -9.71 14.85
C ASP A 95 4.68 -10.82 13.87
N ASN A 96 3.64 -11.53 13.41
CA ASN A 96 3.77 -12.65 12.50
C ASN A 96 2.59 -12.74 11.54
N TRP A 97 2.87 -13.14 10.31
CA TRP A 97 1.86 -13.44 9.29
C TRP A 97 2.02 -14.88 8.84
N ARG A 98 0.92 -15.64 8.86
CA ARG A 98 0.89 -17.09 8.57
C ARG A 98 1.96 -17.86 9.33
N VAL A 99 1.67 -18.20 10.59
CA VAL A 99 2.55 -18.98 11.49
C VAL A 99 3.19 -20.14 10.73
N LEU A 100 4.48 -20.01 10.42
CA LEU A 100 5.26 -21.06 9.81
C LEU A 100 5.58 -22.08 10.89
N THR A 101 4.64 -23.00 11.15
CA THR A 101 4.96 -24.21 11.91
C THR A 101 6.07 -24.92 11.13
N LEU A 102 7.22 -25.11 11.76
CA LEU A 102 8.51 -25.61 11.27
C LEU A 102 8.50 -27.01 10.59
N LEU A 103 7.49 -27.37 9.82
CA LEU A 103 7.31 -28.71 9.23
C LEU A 103 6.60 -28.71 7.87
N ILE A 104 6.85 -27.72 6.99
CA ILE A 104 6.48 -27.86 5.57
C ILE A 104 7.64 -27.38 4.70
N SER A 105 8.43 -28.37 4.26
CA SER A 105 9.22 -28.43 3.02
C SER A 105 9.43 -27.12 2.26
N ILE A 106 10.71 -26.68 2.25
CA ILE A 106 11.58 -25.97 1.27
C ILE A 106 10.99 -25.49 -0.10
N LEU A 107 9.69 -25.29 -0.28
CA LEU A 107 9.07 -24.84 -1.54
C LEU A 107 8.01 -23.73 -1.37
N THR A 108 7.81 -23.23 -0.14
CA THR A 108 6.79 -22.19 0.17
C THR A 108 7.43 -20.95 0.83
N LEU A 109 8.68 -20.63 0.46
CA LEU A 109 9.48 -19.59 1.13
C LEU A 109 9.57 -18.26 0.37
N CYS A 110 8.67 -18.02 -0.58
CA CYS A 110 8.86 -16.97 -1.58
C CYS A 110 7.64 -16.07 -1.81
N CYS A 111 6.88 -15.76 -0.76
CA CYS A 111 6.23 -14.45 -0.68
C CYS A 111 7.14 -13.52 0.13
N HIS A 112 8.20 -12.98 -0.48
CA HIS A 112 8.86 -11.79 0.10
C HIS A 112 7.87 -10.64 0.00
N GLN A 113 6.97 -10.53 0.99
CA GLN A 113 6.12 -9.37 1.13
C GLN A 113 7.01 -8.17 1.39
N ARG A 114 7.01 -7.25 0.42
CA ARG A 114 7.71 -5.99 0.55
C ARG A 114 6.93 -5.11 1.52
N SER A 115 7.55 -4.74 2.62
CA SER A 115 7.10 -3.63 3.44
C SER A 115 7.43 -2.31 2.75
N VAL A 116 6.50 -1.36 2.86
CA VAL A 116 6.68 0.01 2.39
C VAL A 116 6.38 0.95 3.55
N TYR A 117 6.94 2.15 3.51
CA TYR A 117 6.77 3.16 4.54
C TYR A 117 6.22 4.45 3.93
N GLY A 118 5.56 5.26 4.75
CA GLY A 118 5.08 6.59 4.35
C GLY A 118 6.00 7.67 4.88
N GLU A 119 6.20 8.73 4.10
CA GLU A 119 6.92 9.94 4.50
C GLU A 119 5.93 11.09 4.73
N TYR A 120 6.20 11.90 5.76
CA TYR A 120 5.37 13.06 6.09
C TYR A 120 5.48 14.12 4.99
N GLU A 121 4.33 14.53 4.45
CA GLU A 121 4.24 15.58 3.42
C GLU A 121 3.76 16.91 4.00
N GLY A 122 2.77 16.88 4.90
CA GLY A 122 2.17 18.09 5.45
C GLY A 122 1.05 17.83 6.44
N SER A 123 0.56 18.92 7.04
CA SER A 123 -0.58 18.91 7.95
C SER A 123 -1.83 19.42 7.23
N GLU A 124 -2.96 18.77 7.47
CA GLU A 124 -4.25 19.06 6.86
C GLU A 124 -5.32 19.16 7.94
N ASP A 125 -6.37 19.94 7.69
CA ASP A 125 -7.56 19.96 8.55
C ASP A 125 -8.67 19.09 7.95
N LEU A 126 -8.99 17.98 8.62
CA LEU A 126 -10.05 17.07 8.22
C LEU A 126 -11.24 17.22 9.17
N LYS A 127 -12.22 18.02 8.74
CA LYS A 127 -13.46 18.29 9.49
C LYS A 127 -13.17 18.91 10.87
N GLY A 128 -12.18 19.78 11.02
CA GLY A 128 -11.79 20.33 12.33
C GLY A 128 -10.93 19.38 13.17
N ILE A 129 -10.28 18.41 12.54
CA ILE A 129 -9.30 17.49 13.16
C ILE A 129 -8.00 17.63 12.38
N THR A 130 -6.95 18.08 13.04
CA THR A 130 -5.61 18.15 12.45
C THR A 130 -5.08 16.74 12.18
N VAL A 131 -4.72 16.47 10.93
CA VAL A 131 -4.14 15.19 10.50
C VAL A 131 -2.83 15.43 9.76
N TYR A 132 -1.91 14.48 9.87
CA TYR A 132 -0.66 14.45 9.15
C TYR A 132 -0.79 13.57 7.92
N ARG A 133 -0.51 14.14 6.75
CA ARG A 133 -0.49 13.41 5.49
C ARG A 133 0.84 12.70 5.33
N TYR A 134 0.77 11.38 5.19
CA TYR A 134 1.88 10.53 4.82
C TYR A 134 1.67 10.03 3.39
N THR A 135 2.69 10.15 2.55
CA THR A 135 2.68 9.67 1.16
C THR A 135 3.73 8.61 0.95
N LEU A 136 3.55 7.80 -0.10
CA LEU A 136 4.56 6.81 -0.47
C LEU A 136 5.73 7.54 -1.15
N PRO A 137 6.97 7.44 -0.64
CA PRO A 137 8.10 8.15 -1.22
C PRO A 137 8.54 7.54 -2.55
N ASP A 138 9.02 8.39 -3.46
CA ASP A 138 9.49 8.02 -4.81
C ASP A 138 10.61 6.96 -4.76
N SER A 139 11.42 6.98 -3.69
CA SER A 139 12.47 6.01 -3.41
C SER A 139 11.96 4.57 -3.26
N THR A 140 10.66 4.39 -2.99
CA THR A 140 10.02 3.07 -2.88
C THR A 140 10.06 2.35 -4.22
N PHE A 141 9.65 2.96 -5.33
CA PHE A 141 9.68 2.29 -6.63
C PHE A 141 10.90 2.68 -7.47
N ALA A 142 11.83 3.48 -6.93
CA ALA A 142 13.06 3.83 -7.59
C ALA A 142 13.91 2.60 -7.95
N SER A 143 14.67 2.70 -9.04
CA SER A 143 15.57 1.64 -9.45
C SER A 143 16.74 1.48 -8.47
N PRO A 144 17.37 0.29 -8.39
CA PRO A 144 18.58 0.05 -7.60
C PRO A 144 19.75 1.02 -7.85
N THR A 145 19.77 1.68 -9.01
CA THR A 145 20.78 2.70 -9.32
C THR A 145 20.58 4.00 -8.53
N ILE A 146 19.32 4.34 -8.20
CA ILE A 146 18.95 5.51 -7.42
C ILE A 146 18.85 5.14 -5.94
N ASN A 147 18.20 4.00 -5.63
CA ASN A 147 18.06 3.48 -4.28
C ASN A 147 18.67 2.07 -4.19
N PRO A 148 19.93 1.92 -3.74
CA PRO A 148 20.61 0.62 -3.64
C PRO A 148 19.88 -0.41 -2.78
N HIS A 149 19.06 0.01 -1.82
CA HIS A 149 18.25 -0.89 -1.00
C HIS A 149 17.22 -1.68 -1.82
N ASN A 150 16.82 -1.19 -2.98
CA ASN A 150 15.85 -1.87 -3.85
C ASN A 150 16.46 -3.01 -4.67
N LYS A 151 17.78 -3.25 -4.58
CA LYS A 151 18.47 -4.31 -5.33
C LYS A 151 17.87 -5.70 -5.11
N CYS A 152 17.41 -6.00 -3.90
CA CYS A 152 16.78 -7.28 -3.56
C CYS A 152 15.40 -7.48 -4.21
N TYR A 153 14.73 -6.41 -4.64
CA TYR A 153 13.43 -6.49 -5.31
C TYR A 153 13.55 -6.59 -6.84
N CYS A 154 14.77 -6.51 -7.39
CA CYS A 154 14.99 -6.74 -8.81
C CYS A 154 15.17 -8.24 -9.10
N THR A 155 14.08 -8.89 -9.49
CA THR A 155 14.05 -10.32 -9.84
C THR A 155 14.21 -10.57 -11.32
N ASN A 156 13.77 -9.65 -12.19
CA ASN A 156 13.74 -9.82 -13.63
C ASN A 156 14.63 -8.79 -14.34
N TYR A 157 15.91 -9.15 -14.54
CA TYR A 157 16.90 -8.31 -15.19
C TYR A 157 16.56 -8.01 -16.65
N GLU A 158 15.95 -8.94 -17.38
CA GLU A 158 15.62 -8.72 -18.80
C GLU A 158 14.45 -7.77 -18.99
N ALA A 159 13.40 -7.88 -18.16
CA ALA A 159 12.23 -7.02 -18.26
C ALA A 159 12.52 -5.59 -17.75
N THR A 160 13.42 -5.45 -16.77
CA THR A 160 13.73 -4.17 -16.11
C THR A 160 15.03 -3.52 -16.62
N LYS A 161 15.54 -3.95 -17.79
CA LYS A 161 16.77 -3.45 -18.41
C LYS A 161 17.96 -3.45 -17.45
N ASN A 162 18.30 -4.61 -16.89
CA ASN A 162 19.33 -4.81 -15.89
C ASN A 162 19.08 -3.99 -14.60
N CYS A 163 17.82 -3.95 -14.15
CA CYS A 163 17.38 -3.21 -12.96
C CYS A 163 17.59 -1.69 -13.02
N THR A 164 17.60 -1.10 -14.21
CA THR A 164 17.69 0.37 -14.34
C THR A 164 16.31 1.03 -14.37
N MET A 165 15.28 0.27 -14.73
CA MET A 165 13.89 0.74 -14.80
C MET A 165 13.32 1.02 -13.40
N ALA A 166 12.72 2.19 -13.23
CA ALA A 166 12.06 2.65 -12.01
C ALA A 166 10.53 2.69 -12.18
N GLY A 167 9.80 2.73 -11.07
CA GLY A 167 8.34 2.86 -11.00
C GLY A 167 7.58 1.53 -11.04
N VAL A 168 8.27 0.40 -11.05
CA VAL A 168 7.65 -0.94 -11.17
C VAL A 168 8.26 -1.93 -10.18
N LEU A 169 7.44 -2.85 -9.70
CA LEU A 169 7.81 -3.92 -8.79
C LEU A 169 7.31 -5.27 -9.34
N ASP A 170 8.22 -6.21 -9.58
CA ASP A 170 7.87 -7.56 -10.00
C ASP A 170 7.31 -8.36 -8.81
N ILE A 171 6.10 -8.92 -8.97
CA ILE A 171 5.44 -9.78 -7.97
C ILE A 171 5.19 -11.19 -8.51
N LYS A 172 5.99 -11.63 -9.50
CA LYS A 172 5.91 -12.97 -10.07
C LYS A 172 6.04 -14.07 -9.03
N THR A 173 6.90 -13.88 -8.05
CA THR A 173 7.11 -14.87 -6.98
C THR A 173 5.84 -15.09 -6.14
N CYS A 174 5.02 -14.04 -5.95
CA CYS A 174 3.78 -14.10 -5.19
C CYS A 174 2.59 -14.62 -6.00
N THR A 175 2.56 -14.35 -7.31
CA THR A 175 1.41 -14.63 -8.18
C THR A 175 1.61 -15.81 -9.13
N GLY A 176 2.84 -16.31 -9.27
CA GLY A 176 3.23 -17.30 -10.27
C GLY A 176 3.27 -16.79 -11.73
N SER A 177 2.86 -15.54 -11.95
CA SER A 177 2.64 -14.90 -13.26
C SER A 177 3.51 -13.63 -13.39
N PRO A 178 3.94 -13.16 -14.58
CA PRO A 178 4.80 -11.98 -14.72
C PRO A 178 3.99 -10.69 -14.53
N VAL A 179 3.48 -10.49 -13.32
CA VAL A 179 2.69 -9.33 -12.91
C VAL A 179 3.62 -8.33 -12.23
N PHE A 180 3.47 -7.06 -12.62
CA PHE A 180 4.22 -5.94 -12.08
C PHE A 180 3.26 -4.91 -11.47
N ILE A 181 3.56 -4.44 -10.26
CA ILE A 181 2.82 -3.38 -9.60
C ILE A 181 3.52 -2.04 -9.83
N SER A 182 2.75 -0.99 -10.10
CA SER A 182 3.23 0.39 -10.18
C SER A 182 2.23 1.33 -9.52
N LEU A 183 2.58 2.62 -9.46
CA LEU A 183 1.57 3.66 -9.29
C LEU A 183 0.77 3.85 -10.59
N PRO A 184 -0.46 4.40 -10.52
CA PRO A 184 -1.27 4.66 -11.69
C PRO A 184 -0.55 5.53 -12.73
N HIS A 185 -0.78 5.23 -14.00
CA HIS A 185 -0.15 5.85 -15.16
C HIS A 185 1.39 5.87 -15.09
N PHE A 186 1.99 4.91 -14.37
CA PHE A 186 3.43 4.86 -14.09
C PHE A 186 3.98 6.15 -13.47
N LEU A 187 3.22 6.76 -12.55
CA LEU A 187 3.71 7.89 -11.75
C LEU A 187 5.07 7.55 -11.10
N HIS A 188 6.04 8.46 -11.23
CA HIS A 188 7.45 8.32 -10.82
C HIS A 188 8.22 7.16 -11.50
N GLY A 189 7.71 6.64 -12.62
CA GLY A 189 8.35 5.59 -13.40
C GLY A 189 9.33 6.10 -14.46
N SER A 190 10.14 5.17 -15.00
CA SER A 190 11.05 5.48 -16.11
C SER A 190 10.28 5.92 -17.36
N PRO A 191 10.83 6.85 -18.17
CA PRO A 191 10.18 7.34 -19.39
C PRO A 191 9.77 6.24 -20.38
N ASP A 192 10.58 5.18 -20.48
CA ASP A 192 10.32 4.01 -21.32
C ASP A 192 8.95 3.36 -21.07
N LEU A 193 8.38 3.49 -19.87
CA LEU A 193 7.08 2.92 -19.51
C LEU A 193 5.91 3.71 -20.09
N LEU A 194 6.10 5.02 -20.31
CA LEU A 194 5.07 5.91 -20.84
C LEU A 194 4.95 5.78 -22.37
N GLU A 195 6.03 5.39 -23.05
CA GLU A 195 6.06 5.21 -24.51
C GLU A 195 5.34 3.94 -24.98
N VAL A 196 4.96 3.04 -24.07
CA VAL A 196 4.35 1.76 -24.41
C VAL A 196 2.89 1.89 -24.85
N VAL A 197 2.14 2.82 -24.25
CA VAL A 197 0.70 2.98 -24.49
C VAL A 197 0.35 4.47 -24.58
N ASP A 198 -0.30 4.85 -25.69
CA ASP A 198 -0.87 6.17 -25.83
C ASP A 198 -2.01 6.40 -24.82
N GLY A 199 -2.00 7.55 -24.15
CA GLY A 199 -3.02 7.97 -23.19
C GLY A 199 -2.62 7.87 -21.72
N LEU A 200 -1.38 7.45 -21.44
CA LEU A 200 -0.82 7.51 -20.09
C LEU A 200 -0.50 8.97 -19.70
N ARG A 201 -1.07 9.46 -18.59
CA ARG A 201 -0.86 10.81 -18.06
C ARG A 201 -0.64 10.71 -16.56
N PRO A 202 0.60 10.52 -16.08
CA PRO A 202 0.89 10.56 -14.65
C PRO A 202 0.55 11.94 -14.08
N ASP A 203 -0.04 11.96 -12.89
CA ASP A 203 -0.48 13.17 -12.20
C ASP A 203 -0.35 12.92 -10.70
N ASP A 204 0.39 13.77 -9.99
CA ASP A 204 0.65 13.58 -8.58
C ASP A 204 -0.64 13.63 -7.73
N VAL A 205 -1.59 14.50 -8.07
CA VAL A 205 -2.82 14.69 -7.27
C VAL A 205 -3.77 13.50 -7.43
N GLU A 206 -3.91 13.01 -8.66
CA GLU A 206 -4.81 11.91 -9.00
C GLU A 206 -4.21 10.53 -8.73
N HIS A 207 -2.89 10.38 -8.80
CA HIS A 207 -2.25 9.06 -8.80
C HIS A 207 -1.37 8.75 -7.58
N LYS A 208 -1.11 9.71 -6.67
CA LYS A 208 -0.41 9.42 -5.41
C LYS A 208 -1.23 8.55 -4.45
N THR A 209 -0.54 7.72 -3.69
CA THR A 209 -1.09 7.04 -2.51
C THR A 209 -0.80 7.85 -1.26
N PHE A 210 -1.81 8.06 -0.42
CA PHE A 210 -1.65 8.80 0.84
C PHE A 210 -2.49 8.23 1.98
N LEU A 211 -2.04 8.53 3.20
CA LEU A 211 -2.67 8.23 4.48
C LEU A 211 -2.72 9.53 5.30
N ASP A 212 -3.91 9.97 5.69
CA ASP A 212 -4.08 11.09 6.60
C ASP A 212 -4.30 10.52 8.02
N VAL A 213 -3.29 10.68 8.86
CA VAL A 213 -3.19 10.07 10.19
C VAL A 213 -3.31 11.13 11.26
N GLU A 214 -4.17 10.90 12.26
CA GLU A 214 -4.25 11.79 13.41
C GLU A 214 -3.07 11.53 14.37
N PRO A 215 -2.29 12.55 14.74
CA PRO A 215 -0.99 12.37 15.38
C PRO A 215 -1.04 11.82 16.82
N THR A 216 -2.12 12.06 17.56
CA THR A 216 -2.24 11.66 18.97
C THR A 216 -2.60 10.18 19.11
N THR A 217 -3.56 9.70 18.32
CA THR A 217 -4.05 8.32 18.35
C THR A 217 -3.34 7.39 17.37
N GLY A 218 -2.77 7.93 16.28
CA GLY A 218 -2.26 7.16 15.15
C GLY A 218 -3.36 6.59 14.25
N PHE A 219 -4.63 6.98 14.42
CA PHE A 219 -5.71 6.50 13.56
C PHE A 219 -5.68 7.16 12.18
N THR A 220 -5.80 6.33 11.13
CA THR A 220 -5.96 6.82 9.76
C THR A 220 -7.41 7.24 9.52
N LEU A 221 -7.66 8.54 9.37
CA LEU A 221 -9.02 9.08 9.24
C LEU A 221 -9.47 9.22 7.77
N ARG A 222 -8.51 9.36 6.85
CA ARG A 222 -8.74 9.35 5.41
C ARG A 222 -7.56 8.71 4.70
N PHE A 223 -7.81 7.91 3.67
CA PHE A 223 -6.74 7.37 2.84
C PHE A 223 -7.18 7.17 1.40
N ALA A 224 -6.21 7.17 0.50
CA ALA A 224 -6.36 6.70 -0.86
C ALA A 224 -5.18 5.81 -1.21
N LYS A 225 -5.45 4.52 -1.40
CA LYS A 225 -4.50 3.52 -1.88
C LYS A 225 -4.72 3.33 -3.37
N ARG A 226 -3.73 3.77 -4.15
CA ARG A 226 -3.78 3.78 -5.61
C ARG A 226 -2.67 2.91 -6.18
N LEU A 227 -3.05 1.84 -6.87
CA LEU A 227 -2.11 0.86 -7.42
C LEU A 227 -2.52 0.47 -8.83
N GLN A 228 -1.53 0.23 -9.68
CA GLN A 228 -1.70 -0.23 -11.04
C GLN A 228 -1.12 -1.63 -11.21
N ILE A 229 -1.88 -2.47 -11.88
CA ILE A 229 -1.51 -3.84 -12.22
C ILE A 229 -1.09 -3.84 -13.69
N ASN A 230 0.16 -4.23 -13.90
CA ASN A 230 0.78 -4.35 -15.20
C ASN A 230 1.17 -5.80 -15.42
N MET A 231 1.27 -6.19 -16.68
CA MET A 231 1.70 -7.53 -17.05
C MET A 231 2.87 -7.43 -18.02
N GLY A 232 3.91 -8.21 -17.76
CA GLY A 232 5.13 -8.22 -18.56
C GLY A 232 5.04 -9.20 -19.71
N TYR A 233 5.43 -8.74 -20.89
CA TYR A 233 5.52 -9.54 -22.11
C TYR A 233 6.89 -9.44 -22.73
N GLY A 234 7.32 -10.51 -23.40
CA GLY A 234 8.64 -10.59 -24.01
C GLY A 234 8.65 -11.46 -25.26
N PRO A 235 9.69 -11.34 -26.11
CA PRO A 235 9.86 -12.21 -27.26
C PRO A 235 9.99 -13.67 -26.82
N SER A 236 9.28 -14.58 -27.48
CA SER A 236 9.44 -16.03 -27.29
C SER A 236 9.48 -16.70 -28.64
N LYS A 237 10.51 -17.54 -28.90
CA LYS A 237 10.67 -18.30 -30.14
C LYS A 237 9.68 -19.45 -30.28
N GLU A 238 9.17 -19.94 -29.15
CA GLU A 238 8.32 -21.13 -29.06
C GLU A 238 6.84 -20.77 -29.23
N ILE A 239 6.44 -19.59 -28.74
CA ILE A 239 5.06 -19.13 -28.81
C ILE A 239 4.90 -18.20 -30.02
N LYS A 240 4.27 -18.70 -31.08
CA LYS A 240 4.13 -17.97 -32.35
C LYS A 240 3.48 -16.60 -32.23
N ILE A 241 2.58 -16.42 -31.26
CA ILE A 241 1.89 -15.14 -31.04
C ILE A 241 2.79 -14.07 -30.40
N LEU A 242 3.82 -14.48 -29.65
CA LEU A 242 4.77 -13.58 -29.00
C LEU A 242 5.99 -13.27 -29.89
N ASN A 243 6.19 -13.98 -31.00
CA ASN A 243 7.23 -13.68 -31.99
C ASN A 243 7.15 -12.24 -32.56
N GLN A 244 5.97 -11.63 -32.52
CA GLN A 244 5.77 -10.26 -33.03
C GLN A 244 6.26 -9.19 -32.04
N ILE A 245 6.45 -9.54 -30.77
CA ILE A 245 6.94 -8.65 -29.73
C ILE A 245 8.45 -8.64 -29.78
N LYS A 246 9.06 -7.49 -30.11
CA LYS A 246 10.52 -7.37 -30.27
C LYS A 246 11.27 -7.11 -28.96
N HIS A 247 10.60 -6.48 -27.98
CA HIS A 247 11.22 -6.02 -26.74
C HIS A 247 10.35 -6.37 -25.54
N ASN A 248 10.98 -6.55 -24.38
CA ASN A 248 10.25 -6.73 -23.13
C ASN A 248 9.44 -5.47 -22.82
N THR A 249 8.14 -5.64 -22.66
CA THR A 249 7.17 -4.54 -22.57
C THR A 249 6.22 -4.80 -21.41
N LEU A 250 5.99 -3.79 -20.58
CA LEU A 250 5.02 -3.85 -19.49
C LEU A 250 3.72 -3.18 -19.93
N LEU A 251 2.66 -3.98 -20.08
CA LEU A 251 1.35 -3.44 -20.45
C LEU A 251 0.50 -3.18 -19.20
N PRO A 252 0.00 -1.95 -19.02
CA PRO A 252 -0.94 -1.65 -17.95
C PRO A 252 -2.30 -2.28 -18.24
N ILE A 253 -2.83 -3.06 -17.29
CA ILE A 253 -4.12 -3.73 -17.42
C ILE A 253 -5.22 -2.85 -16.81
N LEU A 254 -5.03 -2.49 -15.54
CA LEU A 254 -5.96 -1.69 -14.77
C LEU A 254 -5.26 -0.98 -13.61
N TRP A 255 -5.89 0.07 -13.11
CA TRP A 255 -5.52 0.67 -11.83
C TRP A 255 -6.74 0.79 -10.93
N LEU A 256 -6.46 0.85 -9.63
CA LEU A 256 -7.43 0.74 -8.55
C LEU A 256 -7.35 1.96 -7.66
N ASN A 257 -8.50 2.47 -7.25
CA ASN A 257 -8.62 3.50 -6.23
C ASN A 257 -9.41 2.93 -5.04
N GLU A 258 -8.68 2.53 -4.00
CA GLU A 258 -9.26 2.11 -2.73
C GLU A 258 -9.20 3.29 -1.77
N THR A 259 -10.35 3.88 -1.43
CA THR A 259 -10.41 5.03 -0.54
C THR A 259 -11.36 4.77 0.61
N ALA A 260 -10.98 5.25 1.80
CA ALA A 260 -11.89 5.38 2.92
C ALA A 260 -11.72 6.77 3.54
N MET A 261 -12.81 7.27 4.10
CA MET A 261 -12.86 8.54 4.80
C MET A 261 -13.85 8.41 5.93
N LEU A 262 -13.50 8.98 7.07
CA LEU A 262 -14.36 9.12 8.24
C LEU A 262 -15.64 9.88 7.89
N ASP A 263 -16.80 9.32 8.20
CA ASP A 263 -18.10 9.98 8.12
C ASP A 263 -18.26 11.08 9.18
N ASP A 264 -19.19 12.01 8.97
CA ASP A 264 -19.37 13.17 9.86
C ASP A 264 -19.80 12.75 11.28
N GLU A 265 -20.68 11.75 11.40
CA GLU A 265 -21.17 11.25 12.68
C GLU A 265 -20.02 10.65 13.51
N THR A 266 -19.20 9.80 12.89
CA THR A 266 -18.04 9.21 13.57
C THR A 266 -16.98 10.27 13.89
N ALA A 267 -16.82 11.31 13.05
CA ALA A 267 -15.93 12.43 13.35
C ALA A 267 -16.36 13.21 14.59
N ASP A 268 -17.66 13.53 14.72
CA ASP A 268 -18.18 14.26 15.86
C ASP A 268 -18.13 13.43 17.16
N ARG A 269 -18.37 12.12 17.06
CA ARG A 269 -18.14 11.19 18.17
C ARG A 269 -16.68 11.17 18.60
N LEU A 270 -15.74 11.09 17.65
CA LEU A 270 -14.32 11.05 17.94
C LEU A 270 -13.84 12.35 18.61
N LYS A 271 -14.31 13.52 18.15
CA LYS A 271 -14.02 14.79 18.82
C LYS A 271 -14.57 14.87 20.24
N THR A 272 -15.82 14.49 20.44
CA THR A 272 -16.50 14.66 21.73
C THR A 272 -16.00 13.65 22.76
N GLU A 273 -15.87 12.39 22.36
CA GLU A 273 -15.52 11.30 23.27
C GLU A 273 -14.02 11.22 23.54
N LEU A 274 -13.18 11.54 22.55
CA LEU A 274 -11.73 11.40 22.67
C LEU A 274 -11.05 12.75 22.92
N PHE A 275 -11.08 13.67 21.95
CA PHE A 275 -10.35 14.94 22.07
C PHE A 275 -10.87 15.83 23.19
N GLY A 276 -12.19 15.88 23.39
CA GLY A 276 -12.79 16.62 24.50
C GLY A 276 -12.33 16.13 25.88
N ARG A 277 -12.19 14.80 26.05
CA ARG A 277 -11.73 14.21 27.32
C ARG A 277 -10.24 14.44 27.55
N VAL A 278 -9.42 14.28 26.51
CA VAL A 278 -7.97 14.55 26.58
C VAL A 278 -7.71 16.01 26.94
N ALA A 279 -8.39 16.95 26.26
CA ALA A 279 -8.27 18.38 26.55
C ALA A 279 -8.72 18.71 27.98
N MET A 280 -9.79 18.09 28.47
CA MET A 280 -10.25 18.30 29.86
C MET A 280 -9.20 17.84 30.87
N LEU A 281 -8.55 16.68 30.65
CA LEU A 281 -7.49 16.19 31.51
C LEU A 281 -6.28 17.12 31.53
N GLU A 282 -5.89 17.67 30.37
CA GLU A 282 -4.79 18.63 30.26
C GLU A 282 -5.11 19.92 31.03
N VAL A 283 -6.32 20.45 30.89
CA VAL A 283 -6.79 21.64 31.64
C VAL A 283 -6.75 21.37 33.15
N VAL A 284 -7.23 20.21 33.60
CA VAL A 284 -7.19 19.84 35.03
C VAL A 284 -5.74 19.71 35.51
N GLN A 285 -4.86 19.08 34.75
CA GLN A 285 -3.45 18.92 35.09
C GLN A 285 -2.75 20.27 35.22
N ILE A 286 -2.91 21.16 34.25
CA ILE A 286 -2.34 22.52 34.28
C ILE A 286 -2.87 23.29 35.49
N SER A 287 -4.18 23.19 35.74
CA SER A 287 -4.82 23.87 36.88
C SER A 287 -4.23 23.41 38.22
N LEU A 288 -4.03 22.10 38.42
CA LEU A 288 -3.42 21.55 39.62
C LEU A 288 -1.96 21.99 39.80
N ILE A 289 -1.19 22.04 38.71
CA ILE A 289 0.21 22.54 38.72
C ILE A 289 0.24 24.01 39.15
N VAL A 290 -0.65 24.85 38.60
CA VAL A 290 -0.73 26.27 38.95
C VAL A 290 -1.11 26.46 40.41
N ILE A 291 -2.12 25.73 40.92
CA ILE A 291 -2.54 25.81 42.32
C ILE A 291 -1.40 25.37 43.26
N GLY A 292 -0.71 24.28 42.92
CA GLY A 292 0.44 23.80 43.68
C GLY A 292 1.59 24.82 43.72
N ALA A 293 1.90 25.46 42.59
CA ALA A 293 2.93 26.48 42.51
C ALA A 293 2.59 27.71 43.38
N VAL A 294 1.32 28.17 43.35
CA VAL A 294 0.86 29.29 44.19
C VAL A 294 1.00 28.95 45.67
N LEU A 295 0.58 27.76 46.10
CA LEU A 295 0.71 27.33 47.49
C LEU A 295 2.18 27.26 47.94
N CYS A 296 3.07 26.74 47.09
CA CYS A 296 4.51 26.73 47.39
C CYS A 296 5.08 28.15 47.57
N VAL A 297 4.71 29.09 46.71
CA VAL A 297 5.14 30.50 46.83
C VAL A 297 4.63 31.12 48.13
N LEU A 298 3.36 30.89 48.48
CA LEU A 298 2.79 31.37 49.74
C LEU A 298 3.51 30.77 50.97
N CYS A 299 3.83 29.48 50.94
CA CYS A 299 4.62 28.84 52.01
C CYS A 299 6.02 29.44 52.14
N LEU A 300 6.71 29.70 51.02
CA LEU A 300 8.04 30.33 51.04
C LEU A 300 7.98 31.75 51.61
N ILE A 301 6.98 32.55 51.22
CA ILE A 301 6.75 33.88 51.79
C ILE A 301 6.52 33.78 53.31
N GLY A 302 5.67 32.84 53.76
CA GLY A 302 5.41 32.61 55.18
C GLY A 302 6.68 32.29 55.97
N ILE A 303 7.52 31.40 55.45
CA ILE A 303 8.82 31.05 56.06
C ILE A 303 9.75 32.27 56.13
N CYS A 304 9.86 33.04 55.05
CA CYS A 304 10.68 34.26 55.02
C CYS A 304 10.23 35.30 56.05
N VAL A 305 8.92 35.52 56.19
CA VAL A 305 8.35 36.45 57.18
C VAL A 305 8.64 35.96 58.61
N GLN A 306 8.47 34.67 58.88
CA GLN A 306 8.74 34.09 60.20
C GLN A 306 10.22 34.18 60.58
N HIS A 307 11.12 33.96 59.60
CA HIS A 307 12.56 34.08 59.83
C HIS A 307 12.99 35.55 60.06
N SER A 308 12.38 36.49 59.33
CA SER A 308 12.58 37.94 59.53
C SER A 308 12.12 38.39 60.92
N ASN A 309 10.93 37.96 61.36
CA ASN A 309 10.42 38.28 62.69
C ASN A 309 11.24 37.65 63.82
N ARG A 310 11.73 36.40 63.67
CA ARG A 310 12.65 35.81 64.66
C ARG A 310 13.95 36.59 64.80
N ARG A 311 14.53 37.10 63.70
CA ARG A 311 15.74 37.95 63.77
C ARG A 311 15.49 39.27 64.51
N LYS A 312 14.30 39.86 64.37
CA LYS A 312 13.93 41.09 65.09
C LYS A 312 13.70 40.90 66.59
N ILE A 313 13.40 39.69 67.06
CA ILE A 313 13.18 39.39 68.49
C ILE A 313 14.50 39.08 69.23
N ILE A 314 15.54 38.68 68.49
CA ILE A 314 16.85 38.29 69.06
C ILE A 314 17.85 39.47 69.07
N ALA A 315 17.55 40.55 68.34
CA ALA A 315 18.32 41.81 68.34
C ALA A 315 17.72 42.79 69.35
#